data_AF-A0A7U4K0W5-F1
#
_entry.id   AF-A0A7U4K0W5-F1
#
_cell.length_a   1.000
_cell.length_b   1.000
_cell.length_c   1.000
_cell.angle_alpha   90.00
_cell.angle_beta   90.00
_cell.angle_gamma   90.00
#
_symmetry.space_group_name_H-M   'P 1'
#
loop_
_entity.id
_entity.type
_entity.pdbx_description
1 polymer ?
#
loop_
_entity_poly.entity_id
_entity_poly.type
_entity_poly.pdbx_seq_one_letter_code
_entity_poly.pdbx_strand_id
1 'polypeptide(L)'
;MQQHQKPTLDIHYLLELWGAWAASDNSQVDWQPIAAGFKSLLPNTNKSRPQCCDDDGIMIDGCVARLKKYKPEEYELVILHYVFGVSLRMIAKRHKCSDGTIRKEMQTAQGFIFGVLCMLDAQL
;
A
#
# COMPACT_ATOMS: atom_id res chain seq x y z
N MET A 1 4.27 -17.83 -31.91
CA MET A 1 3.98 -16.45 -31.47
C MET A 1 2.99 -16.52 -30.31
N GLN A 2 3.47 -16.81 -29.10
CA GLN A 2 2.61 -16.83 -27.92
C GLN A 2 2.38 -15.39 -27.47
N GLN A 3 1.12 -14.97 -27.52
CA GLN A 3 0.68 -13.70 -26.95
C GLN A 3 1.00 -13.78 -25.45
N HIS A 4 1.98 -12.99 -25.00
CA HIS A 4 2.20 -12.78 -23.58
C HIS A 4 0.98 -12.02 -23.06
N GLN A 5 0.05 -12.76 -22.48
CA GLN A 5 -1.02 -12.24 -21.64
C GLN A 5 -0.35 -11.32 -20.61
N LYS A 6 -0.54 -10.00 -20.74
CA LYS A 6 -0.20 -9.05 -19.67
C LYS A 6 -0.88 -9.63 -18.40
N PRO A 7 -0.13 -9.98 -17.35
CA PRO A 7 -0.77 -10.52 -16.15
C PRO A 7 -1.77 -9.47 -15.69
N THR A 8 -3.00 -9.88 -15.44
CA THR A 8 -3.99 -9.06 -14.72
C THR A 8 -3.28 -8.41 -13.55
N LEU A 9 -3.21 -7.08 -13.52
CA LEU A 9 -2.60 -6.30 -12.43
C LEU A 9 -3.17 -6.80 -11.11
N ASP A 10 -2.39 -7.61 -10.39
CA ASP A 10 -2.78 -8.09 -9.07
C ASP A 10 -2.59 -6.94 -8.09
N ILE A 11 -3.70 -6.29 -7.73
CA ILE A 11 -3.71 -5.13 -6.83
C ILE A 11 -3.08 -5.47 -5.47
N HIS A 12 -3.17 -6.72 -5.00
CA HIS A 12 -2.50 -7.10 -3.76
C HIS A 12 -0.99 -7.00 -3.92
N TYR A 13 -0.45 -7.52 -5.02
CA TYR A 13 0.97 -7.49 -5.29
C TYR A 13 1.49 -6.06 -5.48
N LEU A 14 0.75 -5.21 -6.20
CA LEU A 14 1.12 -3.80 -6.38
C LEU A 14 1.17 -3.05 -5.05
N LEU A 15 0.19 -3.26 -4.18
CA LEU A 15 0.16 -2.62 -2.86
C LEU A 15 1.22 -3.15 -1.90
N GLU A 16 1.65 -4.41 -2.05
CA GLU A 16 2.83 -4.93 -1.33
C GLU A 16 4.11 -4.21 -1.75
N LEU A 17 4.33 -4.06 -3.06
CA LEU A 17 5.49 -3.34 -3.60
C LEU A 17 5.48 -1.86 -3.23
N TRP A 18 4.34 -1.19 -3.39
CA TRP A 18 4.15 0.20 -3.00
C TRP A 18 4.28 0.38 -1.49
N GLY A 19 3.73 -0.52 -0.68
CA GLY A 19 3.85 -0.44 0.77
C GLY A 19 5.29 -0.56 1.26
N ALA A 20 6.11 -1.38 0.60
CA ALA A 20 7.54 -1.45 0.85
C ALA A 20 8.28 -0.17 0.41
N TRP A 21 7.93 0.38 -0.75
CA TRP A 21 8.47 1.64 -1.27
C TRP A 21 8.10 2.85 -0.39
N ALA A 22 6.85 2.91 0.09
CA ALA A 22 6.36 4.00 0.95
C ALA A 22 7.02 3.97 2.33
N ALA A 23 7.30 2.78 2.87
CA ALA A 23 7.99 2.59 4.14
C ALA A 23 9.51 2.87 4.07
N SER A 24 10.11 2.93 2.88
CA SER A 24 11.56 3.10 2.68
C SER A 24 12.02 4.56 2.51
N ASP A 25 11.20 5.53 2.95
CA ASP A 25 11.44 6.99 2.91
C ASP A 25 11.23 7.66 1.53
N ASN A 26 10.65 6.96 0.56
CA ASN A 26 10.49 7.48 -0.80
C ASN A 26 9.19 8.28 -1.02
N SER A 27 8.20 8.18 -0.11
CA SER A 27 6.87 8.78 -0.30
C SER A 27 6.77 10.27 0.08
N GLN A 28 7.87 10.94 0.47
CA GLN A 28 7.87 12.31 1.06
C GLN A 28 6.96 12.49 2.30
N VAL A 29 6.26 11.43 2.73
CA VAL A 29 5.46 11.37 3.94
C VAL A 29 6.28 10.60 4.98
N ASP A 30 6.54 11.23 6.13
CA ASP A 30 7.32 10.65 7.23
C ASP A 30 6.59 9.45 7.86
N TRP A 31 6.66 8.29 7.22
CA TRP A 31 6.19 7.01 7.79
C TRP A 31 7.25 6.34 8.68
N GLN A 32 8.35 7.03 8.98
CA GLN A 32 9.52 6.45 9.63
C GLN A 32 9.17 5.80 10.98
N PRO A 33 9.27 4.45 11.11
CA PRO A 33 9.11 3.78 12.39
C PRO A 33 10.33 4.01 13.32
N ILE A 34 11.39 4.61 12.79
CA ILE A 34 12.66 4.87 13.47
C ILE A 34 12.88 6.39 13.49
N ALA A 35 13.15 6.96 14.67
CA ALA A 35 13.50 8.37 14.78
C ALA A 35 14.72 8.71 13.90
N ALA A 36 14.66 9.82 13.16
CA ALA A 36 15.65 10.21 12.14
C ALA A 36 17.13 10.15 12.62
N GLY A 37 17.38 10.36 13.92
CA GLY A 37 18.71 10.28 14.52
C GLY A 37 19.28 8.87 14.74
N PHE A 38 18.49 7.81 14.58
CA PHE A 38 18.91 6.42 14.79
C PHE A 38 19.10 5.60 13.51
N LYS A 39 18.77 6.17 12.34
CA LYS A 39 18.80 5.48 11.04
C LYS A 39 20.20 4.97 10.64
N SER A 40 21.27 5.65 11.06
CA SER A 40 22.67 5.25 10.76
C SER A 40 23.26 4.22 11.73
N LEU A 41 22.63 4.02 12.89
CA LEU A 41 23.15 3.20 13.98
C LEU A 41 22.57 1.78 14.00
N LEU A 42 21.44 1.56 13.32
CA LEU A 42 20.79 0.26 13.27
C LEU A 42 21.26 -0.50 12.02
N PRO A 43 21.59 -1.80 12.13
CA PRO A 43 21.79 -2.65 10.96
C PRO A 43 20.54 -2.55 10.08
N ASN A 44 20.73 -2.42 8.77
CA ASN A 44 19.69 -2.05 7.81
C ASN A 44 18.52 -3.07 7.82
N THR A 45 17.49 -2.86 8.65
CA THR A 45 16.49 -3.90 8.96
C THR A 45 15.38 -4.06 7.92
N ASN A 46 15.31 -3.19 6.91
CA ASN A 46 14.12 -3.09 6.05
C ASN A 46 14.36 -3.42 4.57
N LYS A 47 15.51 -3.98 4.19
CA LYS A 47 15.84 -4.24 2.78
C LYS A 47 15.25 -5.53 2.18
N SER A 48 14.43 -6.29 2.92
CA SER A 48 14.00 -7.61 2.45
C SER A 48 12.71 -7.61 1.62
N ARG A 49 11.84 -6.59 1.72
CA ARG A 49 10.60 -6.55 0.94
C ARG A 49 10.89 -6.00 -0.47
N PRO A 50 10.50 -6.70 -1.55
CA PRO A 50 10.55 -6.15 -2.89
C PRO A 50 9.77 -4.82 -2.94
N GLN A 51 10.29 -3.83 -3.65
CA GLN A 51 9.68 -2.51 -3.80
C GLN A 51 9.51 -2.17 -5.29
N CYS A 52 8.53 -1.32 -5.61
CA CYS A 52 8.37 -0.78 -6.96
C CYS A 52 9.40 0.34 -7.24
N CYS A 53 9.47 0.82 -8.49
CA CYS A 53 10.25 2.02 -8.82
C CYS A 53 9.52 3.29 -8.35
N ASP A 54 10.20 4.44 -8.46
CA ASP A 54 9.65 5.73 -8.01
C ASP A 54 8.43 6.17 -8.82
N ASP A 55 8.41 5.96 -10.14
CA ASP A 55 7.27 6.32 -10.99
C ASP A 55 6.00 5.55 -10.61
N ASP A 56 6.11 4.23 -10.46
CA ASP A 56 5.02 3.36 -9.98
C ASP A 56 4.61 3.75 -8.56
N GLY A 57 5.60 4.03 -7.70
CA GLY A 57 5.40 4.45 -6.32
C GLY A 57 4.56 5.71 -6.24
N ILE A 58 4.96 6.77 -6.95
CA ILE A 58 4.26 8.07 -7.02
C ILE A 58 2.86 7.91 -7.62
N MET A 59 2.71 7.09 -8.66
CA MET A 59 1.40 6.85 -9.28
C MET A 59 0.42 6.20 -8.29
N ILE A 60 0.85 5.14 -7.59
CA ILE A 60 0.03 4.46 -6.60
C ILE A 60 -0.23 5.36 -5.40
N ASP A 61 0.76 6.14 -4.94
CA ASP A 61 0.61 7.08 -3.84
C ASP A 61 -0.46 8.15 -4.15
N GLY A 62 -0.50 8.65 -5.39
CA GLY A 62 -1.57 9.52 -5.88
C GLY A 62 -2.96 8.88 -5.87
N CYS A 63 -3.06 7.56 -6.04
CA CYS A 63 -4.32 6.83 -5.92
C CYS A 63 -4.73 6.66 -4.45
N VAL A 64 -3.77 6.34 -3.58
CA VAL A 64 -3.96 6.22 -2.13
C VAL A 64 -4.34 7.57 -1.51
N ALA A 65 -3.78 8.68 -1.98
CA ALA A 65 -4.15 10.03 -1.56
C ALA A 65 -5.62 10.35 -1.91
N ARG A 66 -6.13 9.87 -3.04
CA ARG A 66 -7.56 9.97 -3.38
C ARG A 66 -8.41 9.08 -2.48
N LEU A 67 -7.96 7.87 -2.15
CA LEU A 67 -8.63 7.02 -1.18
C LEU A 67 -8.77 7.75 0.16
N LYS A 68 -7.70 8.37 0.68
CA LYS A 68 -7.72 9.19 1.90
C LYS A 68 -8.80 10.27 1.87
N LYS A 69 -8.96 10.94 0.72
CA LYS A 69 -9.94 12.02 0.55
C LYS A 69 -11.38 11.52 0.61
N TYR A 70 -11.70 10.39 -0.01
CA TYR A 70 -13.08 9.92 -0.16
C TYR A 70 -13.50 8.83 0.84
N LYS A 71 -12.52 8.09 1.38
CA LYS A 71 -12.67 6.89 2.20
C LYS A 71 -11.55 6.81 3.26
N PRO A 72 -11.56 7.72 4.25
CA PRO A 72 -10.48 7.84 5.23
C PRO A 72 -10.32 6.59 6.10
N GLU A 73 -11.41 5.90 6.43
CA GLU A 73 -11.37 4.67 7.23
C GLU A 73 -10.67 3.53 6.47
N GLU A 74 -11.04 3.29 5.21
CA GLU A 74 -10.37 2.31 4.36
C GLU A 74 -8.91 2.68 4.05
N TYR A 75 -8.60 3.98 3.96
CA TYR A 75 -7.23 4.46 3.85
C TYR A 75 -6.37 4.03 5.04
N GLU A 76 -6.88 4.18 6.27
CA GLU A 76 -6.14 3.75 7.47
C GLU A 76 -5.84 2.25 7.43
N LEU A 77 -6.77 1.43 6.95
CA LEU A 77 -6.55 -0.01 6.78
C LEU A 77 -5.39 -0.29 5.81
N VAL A 78 -5.36 0.41 4.66
CA VAL A 78 -4.30 0.27 3.65
C VAL A 78 -2.94 0.63 4.23
N ILE A 79 -2.84 1.75 4.96
CA ILE A 79 -1.59 2.19 5.59
C ILE A 79 -1.13 1.18 6.65
N LEU A 80 -2.02 0.78 7.56
CA LEU A 80 -1.70 -0.18 8.60
C LEU A 80 -1.21 -1.51 8.02
N HIS A 81 -1.87 -2.00 6.97
CA HIS A 81 -1.54 -3.29 6.40
C HIS A 81 -0.28 -3.27 5.54
N TYR A 82 -0.22 -2.39 4.54
CA TYR A 82 0.80 -2.44 3.51
C TYR A 82 2.09 -1.68 3.86
N VAL A 83 1.97 -0.56 4.58
CA VAL A 83 3.11 0.27 4.99
C VAL A 83 3.69 -0.24 6.31
N PHE A 84 2.83 -0.41 7.32
CA PHE A 84 3.28 -0.85 8.66
C PHE A 84 3.32 -2.37 8.86
N GLY A 85 2.85 -3.17 7.89
CA GLY A 85 2.90 -4.63 7.98
C GLY A 85 1.98 -5.24 9.04
N VAL A 86 0.95 -4.53 9.49
CA VAL A 86 -0.01 -5.03 10.49
C VAL A 86 -0.95 -6.04 9.82
N SER A 87 -1.07 -7.24 10.37
CA SER A 87 -1.96 -8.25 9.80
C SER A 87 -3.43 -7.85 9.92
N LEU A 88 -4.27 -8.18 8.92
CA LEU A 88 -5.71 -7.90 8.93
C LEU A 88 -6.41 -8.44 10.19
N ARG A 89 -5.96 -9.59 10.70
CA ARG A 89 -6.45 -10.18 11.97
C ARG A 89 -6.14 -9.28 13.17
N MET A 90 -4.95 -8.69 13.23
CA MET A 90 -4.58 -7.76 14.30
C MET A 90 -5.40 -6.47 14.22
N ILE A 91 -5.64 -5.96 13.00
CA ILE A 91 -6.50 -4.81 12.77
C ILE A 91 -7.93 -5.11 13.25
N ALA A 92 -8.50 -6.25 12.85
CA ALA A 92 -9.85 -6.68 13.27
C ALA A 92 -9.97 -6.76 14.80
N LYS A 93 -8.96 -7.33 15.47
CA LYS A 93 -8.88 -7.40 16.93
C LYS A 93 -8.89 -6.00 17.56
N ARG A 94 -8.13 -5.04 17.02
CA ARG A 94 -8.09 -3.66 17.55
C ARG A 94 -9.40 -2.91 17.32
N HIS A 95 -10.05 -3.12 16.17
CA HIS A 95 -11.37 -2.58 15.85
C HIS A 95 -12.52 -3.32 16.55
N LYS A 96 -12.23 -4.40 17.30
CA LYS A 96 -13.23 -5.23 17.99
C LYS A 96 -14.32 -5.77 17.05
N CYS A 97 -13.94 -6.12 15.82
CA CYS A 97 -14.83 -6.67 14.81
C CYS A 97 -14.34 -8.02 14.29
N SER A 98 -15.12 -8.65 13.42
CA SER A 98 -14.74 -9.92 12.81
C SER A 98 -13.66 -9.72 11.75
N ASP A 99 -12.77 -10.71 11.57
CA ASP A 99 -11.79 -10.67 10.48
C ASP A 99 -12.44 -10.51 9.09
N GLY A 100 -13.66 -11.03 8.92
CA GLY A 100 -14.43 -10.91 7.69
C GLY A 100 -14.89 -9.47 7.40
N THR A 101 -15.10 -8.66 8.43
CA THR A 101 -15.43 -7.23 8.30
C THR A 101 -14.24 -6.49 7.68
N ILE A 102 -13.06 -6.58 8.31
CA ILE A 102 -11.84 -5.93 7.81
C ILE A 102 -11.46 -6.42 6.41
N ARG A 103 -11.66 -7.71 6.09
CA ARG A 103 -11.39 -8.22 4.74
C ARG A 103 -12.27 -7.58 3.67
N LYS A 104 -13.56 -7.34 3.95
CA LYS A 104 -14.48 -6.67 3.01
C LYS A 104 -14.13 -5.19 2.84
N GLU A 105 -13.77 -4.51 3.92
CA GLU A 105 -13.33 -3.11 3.88
C GLU A 105 -12.00 -2.97 3.12
N MET A 106 -11.04 -3.86 3.37
CA MET A 106 -9.78 -3.93 2.62
C MET A 106 -10.03 -4.18 1.12
N GLN A 107 -10.91 -5.12 0.76
CA GLN A 107 -11.28 -5.38 -0.63
C GLN A 107 -11.92 -4.13 -1.28
N THR A 108 -12.72 -3.38 -0.51
CA THR A 108 -13.31 -2.11 -0.96
C THR A 108 -12.23 -1.07 -1.23
N ALA A 109 -11.22 -0.97 -0.35
CA ALA A 109 -10.07 -0.09 -0.51
C ALA A 109 -9.26 -0.42 -1.77
N GLN A 110 -8.93 -1.70 -1.95
CA GLN A 110 -8.20 -2.22 -3.10
C GLN A 110 -8.94 -1.98 -4.40
N GLY A 111 -10.26 -2.26 -4.42
CA GLY A 111 -11.10 -2.01 -5.59
C GLY A 111 -11.16 -0.54 -5.97
N PHE A 112 -11.19 0.37 -4.97
CA PHE A 112 -11.12 1.80 -5.22
C PHE A 112 -9.78 2.20 -5.85
N ILE A 113 -8.65 1.79 -5.25
CA ILE A 113 -7.31 2.12 -5.76
C ILE A 113 -7.14 1.58 -7.18
N PHE A 114 -7.53 0.31 -7.41
CA PHE A 114 -7.48 -0.32 -8.72
C PHE A 114 -8.33 0.45 -9.75
N GLY A 115 -9.55 0.85 -9.38
CA GLY A 115 -10.40 1.67 -10.23
C GLY A 115 -9.76 3.00 -10.61
N VAL A 116 -9.14 3.70 -9.66
CA VAL A 116 -8.41 4.95 -9.94
C VAL A 116 -7.22 4.70 -10.86
N LEU A 117 -6.44 3.64 -10.62
CA LEU A 117 -5.31 3.26 -11.47
C LEU A 117 -5.76 3.03 -12.91
N CYS A 118 -6.82 2.24 -13.13
CA CYS A 118 -7.36 2.00 -14.47
C CYS A 118 -7.82 3.29 -15.16
N MET A 119 -8.36 4.25 -14.42
CA MET A 119 -8.80 5.53 -14.99
C MET A 119 -7.64 6.46 -15.36
N LEU A 120 -6.51 6.37 -14.64
CA LEU A 120 -5.30 7.14 -14.94
C LEU A 120 -4.50 6.51 -16.09
N ASP A 121 -4.40 5.18 -16.14
CA ASP A 121 -3.75 4.44 -17.24
C ASP A 121 -4.52 4.60 -18.56
N ALA A 122 -5.85 4.77 -18.51
CA ALA A 122 -6.67 5.10 -19.69
C ALA A 122 -6.46 6.53 -20.22
N GLN A 123 -5.71 7.37 -19.51
CA GLN A 123 -5.42 8.77 -19.88
C GLN A 123 -3.98 8.98 -20.37
N LEU A 124 -3.15 7.94 -20.38
CA LEU A 124 -1.78 7.92 -20.92
C LEU A 124 -1.76 7.25 -22.30
#